data_AF-A0A850R5J0-F1
#
_entry.id   AF-A0A850R5J0-F1
#
_cell.length_a   1.000
_cell.length_b   1.000
_cell.length_c   1.000
_cell.angle_alpha   90.00
_cell.angle_beta   90.00
_cell.angle_gamma   90.00
#
_symmetry.space_group_name_H-M   'P 1'
#
loop_
_entity.id
_entity.type
_entity.pdbx_description
1 polymer ?
#
loop_
_entity_poly.entity_id
_entity_poly.type
_entity_poly.pdbx_seq_one_letter_code
_entity_poly.pdbx_strand_id
1 'polypeptide(L)'
;MLIKRLPLALAISFALIGCNSDNNTVIDKTHPETEQSILDYVDPLIGTDGLGNVNPSPVTPEGMIQPSPDNWNPKNWNGKGSPSDYHHHLTMLSGFSTTHISGAGKGDLNDFAFLPYTKFNTKPVTMDKQSEVSEVGYYSVDLIETK
;
A
#
# COMPACT_ATOMS: atom_id res chain seq x y z
N MET A 1 -72.19 -28.43 -19.89
CA MET A 1 -71.88 -27.76 -21.17
C MET A 1 -71.48 -26.33 -20.82
N LEU A 2 -70.19 -26.10 -20.57
CA LEU A 2 -69.24 -25.41 -21.47
C LEU A 2 -69.65 -23.93 -21.69
N ILE A 3 -68.87 -22.86 -21.50
CA ILE A 3 -67.42 -22.62 -21.37
C ILE A 3 -67.25 -21.06 -21.27
N LYS A 4 -66.12 -20.57 -20.70
CA LYS A 4 -65.52 -19.21 -20.82
C LYS A 4 -66.20 -17.99 -20.14
N ARG A 5 -65.80 -17.68 -18.89
CA ARG A 5 -65.64 -16.27 -18.40
C ARG A 5 -64.63 -16.18 -17.24
N LEU A 6 -63.34 -16.42 -17.51
CA LEU A 6 -62.19 -16.06 -16.66
C LEU A 6 -60.93 -16.48 -17.45
N PRO A 7 -59.82 -15.71 -17.60
CA PRO A 7 -59.37 -14.54 -16.83
C PRO A 7 -58.84 -13.38 -17.71
N LEU A 8 -59.42 -12.18 -17.62
CA LEU A 8 -58.81 -10.97 -18.25
C LEU A 8 -57.75 -10.31 -17.33
N ALA A 9 -57.53 -10.83 -16.12
CA ALA A 9 -56.58 -10.28 -15.15
C ALA A 9 -55.16 -10.89 -15.25
N LEU A 10 -54.94 -11.92 -16.07
CA LEU A 10 -53.62 -12.58 -16.14
C LEU A 10 -52.69 -12.02 -17.22
N ALA A 11 -53.17 -11.15 -18.11
CA ALA A 11 -52.39 -10.61 -19.22
C ALA A 11 -51.54 -9.38 -18.85
N ILE A 12 -51.79 -8.73 -17.72
CA ILE A 12 -51.07 -7.50 -17.32
C ILE A 12 -49.85 -7.81 -16.42
N SER A 13 -49.76 -8.99 -15.82
CA SER A 13 -48.61 -9.36 -14.98
C SER A 13 -47.42 -9.94 -15.78
N PHE A 14 -47.57 -10.17 -17.08
CA PHE A 14 -46.50 -10.72 -17.93
C PHE A 14 -45.64 -9.63 -18.61
N ALA A 15 -45.95 -8.34 -18.42
CA ALA A 15 -45.28 -7.24 -19.11
C ALA A 15 -44.12 -6.61 -18.33
N LEU A 16 -43.73 -7.14 -17.16
CA LEU A 16 -42.64 -6.59 -16.33
C LEU A 16 -41.49 -7.57 -16.06
N ILE A 17 -41.45 -8.73 -16.71
CA ILE A 17 -40.27 -9.61 -16.68
C ILE A 17 -39.53 -9.48 -18.02
N GLY A 18 -39.06 -8.26 -18.27
CA GLY A 18 -38.00 -8.00 -19.24
C GLY A 18 -36.67 -8.02 -18.51
N CYS A 19 -36.09 -9.20 -18.35
CA CYS A 19 -34.67 -9.32 -18.02
C CYS A 19 -33.88 -8.89 -19.26
N ASN A 20 -33.21 -7.74 -19.19
CA ASN A 20 -32.11 -7.45 -20.09
C ASN A 20 -30.92 -8.28 -19.62
N SER A 21 -30.81 -9.50 -20.15
CA SER A 21 -29.60 -10.31 -20.04
C SER A 21 -28.87 -10.18 -21.37
N ASP A 22 -27.90 -9.27 -21.42
CA ASP A 22 -26.85 -9.30 -22.45
C ASP A 22 -26.04 -10.59 -22.24
N ASN A 23 -26.53 -11.70 -22.80
CA ASN A 23 -25.81 -12.96 -22.89
C ASN A 23 -24.78 -12.86 -24.00
N ASN A 24 -23.60 -12.33 -23.65
CA ASN A 24 -22.35 -12.69 -24.31
C ASN A 24 -21.37 -13.22 -23.26
N THR A 25 -21.72 -14.37 -22.67
CA THR A 25 -20.76 -15.21 -21.98
C THR A 25 -20.20 -16.22 -22.97
N VAL A 26 -19.11 -15.82 -23.63
CA VAL A 26 -18.12 -16.81 -24.11
C VAL A 26 -17.55 -17.45 -22.85
N ILE A 27 -18.11 -18.58 -22.43
CA ILE A 27 -17.52 -19.41 -21.39
C ILE A 27 -16.34 -20.15 -22.04
N ASP A 28 -15.18 -19.50 -22.09
CA ASP A 28 -13.91 -20.19 -22.22
C ASP A 28 -13.64 -20.91 -20.89
N LYS A 29 -13.70 -22.24 -20.91
CA LYS A 29 -13.40 -23.10 -19.75
C LYS A 29 -11.91 -23.33 -19.63
N THR A 30 -11.14 -22.29 -19.33
CA THR A 30 -9.69 -22.45 -19.11
C THR A 30 -9.25 -21.65 -17.88
N HIS A 31 -9.06 -22.37 -16.76
CA HIS A 31 -8.39 -21.98 -15.50
C HIS A 31 -9.06 -20.89 -14.63
N PRO A 32 -9.19 -21.08 -13.30
CA PRO A 32 -9.44 -19.96 -12.39
C PRO A 32 -8.11 -19.22 -12.25
N GLU A 33 -7.80 -18.36 -13.22
CA GLU A 33 -6.68 -17.44 -13.09
C GLU A 33 -7.10 -16.40 -12.05
N THR A 34 -6.49 -16.45 -10.87
CA THR A 34 -6.44 -15.29 -9.98
C THR A 34 -5.85 -14.18 -10.84
N GLU A 35 -6.64 -13.20 -11.27
CA GLU A 35 -6.13 -12.07 -12.08
C GLU A 35 -5.06 -11.36 -11.26
N GLN A 36 -3.78 -11.68 -11.52
CA GLN A 36 -2.65 -11.08 -10.84
C GLN A 36 -2.57 -9.62 -11.31
N SER A 37 -2.64 -8.68 -10.37
CA SER A 37 -2.56 -7.27 -10.68
C SER A 37 -1.15 -6.96 -11.16
N ILE A 38 -1.01 -6.04 -12.12
CA ILE A 38 0.31 -5.55 -12.52
C ILE A 38 1.07 -4.91 -11.34
N LEU A 39 0.33 -4.45 -10.31
CA LEU A 39 0.90 -3.88 -9.10
C LEU A 39 1.62 -4.92 -8.25
N ASP A 40 1.23 -6.19 -8.35
CA ASP A 40 1.81 -7.30 -7.57
C ASP A 40 3.25 -7.62 -7.99
N TYR A 41 3.70 -7.08 -9.13
CA TYR A 41 5.10 -7.20 -9.58
C TYR A 41 6.04 -6.16 -8.98
N VAL A 42 5.51 -5.13 -8.31
CA VAL A 42 6.30 -4.03 -7.76
C VAL A 42 6.69 -4.36 -6.32
N ASP A 43 7.99 -4.39 -6.06
CA ASP A 43 8.55 -4.45 -4.71
C ASP A 43 9.24 -3.11 -4.40
N PRO A 44 8.64 -2.24 -3.57
CA PRO A 44 9.22 -0.93 -3.23
C PRO A 44 10.50 -1.02 -2.37
N LEU A 45 10.85 -2.19 -1.83
CA LEU A 45 12.07 -2.37 -1.06
C LEU A 45 13.30 -2.57 -1.95
N ILE A 46 13.13 -2.88 -3.24
CA ILE A 46 14.26 -3.02 -4.17
C ILE A 46 15.03 -1.70 -4.28
N GLY A 47 16.32 -1.73 -3.95
CA GLY A 47 17.21 -0.57 -4.02
C GLY A 47 17.23 0.32 -2.77
N THR A 48 16.45 -0.02 -1.74
CA THR A 48 16.49 0.68 -0.44
C THR A 48 17.76 0.39 0.36
N ASP A 49 18.53 -0.62 -0.03
CA ASP A 49 19.87 -0.89 0.48
C ASP A 49 20.92 -0.71 -0.63
N GLY A 50 22.19 -0.60 -0.23
CA GLY A 50 23.30 -0.37 -1.15
C GLY A 50 23.32 1.06 -1.70
N LEU A 51 23.43 1.21 -3.03
CA LEU A 51 23.62 2.50 -3.71
C LEU A 51 22.34 3.06 -4.34
N GLY A 52 21.21 2.35 -4.22
CA GLY A 52 19.97 2.75 -4.89
C GLY A 52 19.38 4.04 -4.33
N ASN A 53 19.50 4.25 -3.01
CA ASN A 53 18.97 5.42 -2.31
C ASN A 53 17.50 5.69 -2.62
N VAL A 54 16.68 4.63 -2.68
CA VAL A 54 15.21 4.76 -2.75
C VAL A 54 14.61 4.52 -1.36
N ASN A 55 13.31 4.75 -1.20
CA ASN A 55 12.58 4.56 0.04
C ASN A 55 11.23 3.86 -0.24
N PRO A 56 10.62 3.21 0.78
CA PRO A 56 9.38 2.46 0.62
C PRO A 56 8.11 3.34 0.74
N SER A 57 8.19 4.64 0.39
CA SER A 57 7.05 5.55 0.51
C SER A 57 5.83 5.06 -0.28
N PRO A 58 4.63 5.06 0.33
CA PRO A 58 3.38 4.86 -0.38
C PRO A 58 2.98 6.19 -1.06
N VAL A 59 3.49 6.39 -2.28
CA VAL A 59 3.26 7.61 -3.06
C VAL A 59 2.49 7.32 -4.34
N THR A 60 1.57 8.20 -4.71
CA THR A 60 0.91 8.16 -6.03
C THR A 60 1.87 8.68 -7.11
N PRO A 61 1.68 8.34 -8.40
CA PRO A 61 2.47 8.95 -9.47
C PRO A 61 2.45 10.48 -9.39
N GLU A 62 3.62 11.11 -9.43
CA GLU A 62 3.82 12.57 -9.27
C GLU A 62 3.27 13.15 -7.95
N GLY A 63 3.16 12.33 -6.91
CA GLY A 63 2.68 12.73 -5.60
C GLY A 63 3.66 13.66 -4.87
N MET A 64 3.11 14.71 -4.25
CA MET A 64 3.90 15.68 -3.48
C MET A 64 4.33 15.15 -2.11
N ILE A 65 3.50 14.28 -1.51
CA ILE A 65 3.69 13.76 -0.15
C ILE A 65 4.14 12.30 -0.23
N GLN A 66 5.23 12.00 0.48
CA GLN A 66 5.93 10.73 0.50
C GLN A 66 6.16 10.34 1.96
N PRO A 67 5.16 9.78 2.65
CA PRO A 67 5.30 9.43 4.05
C PRO A 67 6.14 8.14 4.17
N SER A 68 7.34 8.22 4.74
CA SER A 68 8.26 7.06 4.83
C SER A 68 8.83 6.92 6.24
N PRO A 69 9.18 5.70 6.69
CA PRO A 69 10.07 5.51 7.83
C PRO A 69 11.47 6.14 7.59
N ASP A 70 11.97 6.87 8.59
CA ASP A 70 13.33 7.39 8.64
C ASP A 70 14.17 6.54 9.58
N ASN A 71 15.22 5.91 9.07
CA ASN A 71 16.13 5.15 9.89
C ASN A 71 17.10 6.04 10.67
N TRP A 72 17.42 5.58 11.89
CA TRP A 72 18.49 6.16 12.70
C TRP A 72 19.67 5.20 12.79
N ASN A 73 20.90 5.72 12.76
CA ASN A 73 22.06 4.92 13.14
C ASN A 73 23.04 5.77 13.97
N PRO A 74 23.08 5.60 15.30
CA PRO A 74 23.92 6.41 16.17
C PRO A 74 25.42 6.09 16.04
N LYS A 75 25.77 4.92 15.49
CA LYS A 75 27.18 4.47 15.39
C LYS A 75 27.86 4.94 14.11
N ASN A 76 27.08 5.17 13.06
CA ASN A 76 27.59 5.54 11.74
C ASN A 76 27.10 6.92 11.26
N TRP A 77 26.56 7.75 12.17
CA TRP A 77 26.21 9.14 11.84
C TRP A 77 27.47 10.00 11.70
N ASN A 78 28.15 9.88 10.56
CA ASN A 78 29.25 10.72 10.12
C ASN A 78 28.75 11.92 9.27
N GLY A 79 27.48 12.31 9.44
CA GLY A 79 26.82 13.34 8.64
C GLY A 79 26.48 12.91 7.21
N LYS A 80 26.57 11.61 6.90
CA LYS A 80 26.16 11.00 5.63
C LYS A 80 25.10 9.94 5.90
N GLY A 81 23.86 10.37 6.14
CA GLY A 81 22.70 9.49 6.09
C GLY A 81 22.45 8.99 4.67
N SER A 82 21.56 7.99 4.53
CA SER A 82 20.99 7.65 3.22
C SER A 82 20.36 8.92 2.63
N PRO A 83 20.60 9.26 1.35
CA PRO A 83 19.85 10.34 0.69
C PRO A 83 18.33 10.16 0.71
N SER A 84 17.85 8.95 0.94
CA SER A 84 16.42 8.62 1.06
C SER A 84 15.96 8.39 2.51
N ASP A 85 16.83 8.63 3.49
CA ASP A 85 16.62 8.47 4.93
C ASP A 85 16.23 7.05 5.41
N TYR A 86 16.11 6.08 4.51
CA TYR A 86 15.79 4.69 4.81
C TYR A 86 16.86 3.72 4.29
N HIS A 87 17.12 2.67 5.06
CA HIS A 87 17.91 1.51 4.69
C HIS A 87 17.25 0.23 5.21
N HIS A 88 16.99 -0.73 4.32
CA HIS A 88 16.24 -1.94 4.66
C HIS A 88 16.79 -2.71 5.87
N HIS A 89 18.12 -2.82 6.01
CA HIS A 89 18.76 -3.55 7.09
C HIS A 89 18.74 -2.83 8.45
N LEU A 90 18.42 -1.52 8.49
CA LEU A 90 18.36 -0.76 9.73
C LEU A 90 17.00 -0.91 10.40
N THR A 91 17.04 -1.12 11.72
CA THR A 91 15.83 -1.34 12.53
C THR A 91 15.48 -0.15 13.40
N MET A 92 16.44 0.72 13.74
CA MET A 92 16.17 1.89 14.57
C MET A 92 15.45 2.96 13.75
N LEU A 93 14.42 3.55 14.35
CA LEU A 93 13.52 4.52 13.73
C LEU A 93 13.70 5.90 14.37
N SER A 94 13.85 6.93 13.54
CA SER A 94 13.77 8.34 13.93
C SER A 94 12.32 8.83 13.94
N GLY A 95 11.52 8.38 12.99
CA GLY A 95 10.10 8.74 12.83
C GLY A 95 9.60 8.40 11.43
N PHE A 96 8.44 8.95 11.09
CA PHE A 96 7.89 8.96 9.74
C PHE A 96 7.78 10.41 9.26
N SER A 97 8.66 10.85 8.37
CA SER A 97 8.57 12.16 7.73
C SER A 97 7.74 12.11 6.45
N THR A 98 7.38 13.27 5.92
CA THR A 98 6.36 13.43 4.88
C THR A 98 6.90 13.71 3.48
N THR A 99 8.20 13.94 3.36
CA THR A 99 8.86 14.37 2.10
C THR A 99 10.21 13.68 1.95
N HIS A 100 10.46 13.09 0.78
CA HIS A 100 11.69 12.34 0.51
C HIS A 100 12.14 12.52 -0.95
N ILE A 101 13.42 12.23 -1.21
CA ILE A 101 13.95 12.16 -2.57
C ILE A 101 14.38 10.73 -2.84
N SER A 102 13.88 10.14 -3.93
CA SER A 102 14.20 8.77 -4.35
C SER A 102 15.29 8.79 -5.42
N GLY A 103 16.37 8.03 -5.21
CA GLY A 103 17.49 7.86 -6.15
C GLY A 103 18.55 8.96 -6.14
N ALA A 104 18.53 9.87 -5.16
CA ALA A 104 19.48 10.98 -5.10
C ALA A 104 20.88 10.56 -4.63
N GLY A 105 21.90 11.33 -5.06
CA GLY A 105 23.28 11.17 -4.57
C GLY A 105 23.58 11.94 -3.27
N LYS A 106 22.66 12.78 -2.82
CA LYS A 106 22.76 13.57 -1.59
C LYS A 106 21.35 13.81 -1.02
N GLY A 107 21.21 13.71 0.29
CA GLY A 107 19.93 13.90 0.99
C GLY A 107 19.53 15.37 1.14
N ASP A 108 18.21 15.57 1.15
CA ASP A 108 17.45 16.79 1.48
C ASP A 108 16.01 16.35 1.81
N LEU A 109 15.10 17.27 2.13
CA LEU A 109 13.73 17.00 2.60
C LEU A 109 13.72 16.38 4.02
N ASN A 110 12.97 15.30 4.26
CA ASN A 110 12.73 14.72 5.58
C ASN A 110 11.95 15.69 6.50
N ASP A 111 10.86 16.26 5.97
CA ASP A 111 10.06 17.28 6.65
C ASP A 111 8.92 16.67 7.47
N PHE A 112 8.66 17.25 8.65
CA PHE A 112 7.55 16.91 9.55
C PHE A 112 7.51 15.44 9.99
N ALA A 113 8.50 15.03 10.79
CA ALA A 113 8.56 13.68 11.34
C ALA A 113 7.52 13.43 12.45
N PHE A 114 6.79 12.32 12.34
CA PHE A 114 5.89 11.80 13.35
C PHE A 114 6.46 10.51 13.94
N LEU A 115 6.58 10.44 15.27
CA LEU A 115 6.96 9.21 15.96
C LEU A 115 5.84 8.81 16.92
N PRO A 116 5.05 7.77 16.61
CA PRO A 116 4.02 7.30 17.52
C PRO A 116 4.63 6.57 18.73
N TYR A 117 4.05 6.80 19.91
CA TYR A 117 4.46 6.16 21.16
C TYR A 117 3.26 5.98 22.10
N THR A 118 3.30 4.94 22.91
CA THR A 118 2.30 4.66 23.96
C THR A 118 2.62 5.40 25.25
N LYS A 119 3.91 5.65 25.53
CA LYS A 119 4.40 6.44 26.65
C LYS A 119 5.63 7.24 26.24
N PHE A 120 5.77 8.44 26.78
CA PHE A 120 6.96 9.24 26.52
C PHE A 120 8.20 8.53 27.09
N ASN A 121 9.16 8.26 26.20
CA ASN A 121 10.41 7.57 26.49
C ASN A 121 11.51 8.18 25.61
N THR A 122 12.72 8.30 26.15
CA THR A 122 13.89 8.78 25.40
C THR A 122 14.68 7.65 24.76
N LYS A 123 14.31 6.39 25.01
CA LYS A 123 14.92 5.24 24.34
C LYS A 123 14.50 5.17 22.87
N PRO A 124 15.39 4.70 21.98
CA PRO A 124 15.04 4.51 20.58
C PRO A 124 13.88 3.55 20.39
N VAL A 125 13.04 3.86 19.41
CA VAL A 125 12.02 2.95 18.87
C VAL A 125 12.66 2.14 17.76
N THR A 126 12.32 0.86 17.68
CA THR A 126 12.78 -0.03 16.62
C THR A 126 11.62 -0.61 15.85
N MET A 127 11.78 -0.76 14.55
CA MET A 127 10.86 -1.47 13.66
C MET A 127 11.03 -2.98 13.80
N ASP A 128 9.93 -3.71 13.91
CA ASP A 128 9.93 -5.15 13.67
C ASP A 128 9.95 -5.42 12.16
N LYS A 129 11.13 -5.68 11.61
CA LYS A 129 11.31 -5.94 10.17
C LYS A 129 10.53 -7.15 9.65
N GLN A 130 10.10 -8.06 10.52
CA GLN A 130 9.27 -9.21 10.11
C GLN A 130 7.81 -8.80 9.86
N SER A 131 7.37 -7.70 10.45
CA SER A 131 6.04 -7.10 10.26
C SER A 131 6.02 -6.03 9.16
N GLU A 132 7.17 -5.71 8.55
CA GLU A 132 7.25 -4.66 7.54
C GLU A 132 6.56 -5.11 6.25
N VAL A 133 5.58 -4.32 5.83
CA VAL A 133 4.87 -4.49 4.57
C VAL A 133 5.06 -3.23 3.75
N SER A 134 5.45 -3.40 2.48
CA SER A 134 5.58 -2.33 1.51
C SER A 134 5.03 -2.78 0.17
N GLU A 135 4.02 -2.07 -0.31
CA GLU A 135 3.28 -2.35 -1.54
C GLU A 135 2.98 -1.03 -2.25
N VAL A 136 2.50 -1.08 -3.49
CA VAL A 136 2.14 0.13 -4.23
C VAL A 136 1.05 0.91 -3.49
N GLY A 137 1.41 2.09 -2.98
CA GLY A 137 0.49 2.96 -2.24
C GLY A 137 0.23 2.53 -0.79
N TYR A 138 0.99 1.58 -0.25
CA TYR A 138 0.86 1.15 1.15
C TYR A 138 2.21 0.87 1.84
N TYR A 139 2.33 1.31 3.09
CA TYR A 139 3.44 0.96 3.98
C TYR A 139 2.92 0.75 5.40
N SER A 140 3.41 -0.29 6.09
CA SER A 140 3.16 -0.50 7.51
C SER A 140 4.30 -1.25 8.18
N VAL A 141 4.50 -0.99 9.48
CA VAL A 141 5.44 -1.75 10.31
C VAL A 141 5.03 -1.64 11.78
N ASP A 142 5.19 -2.73 12.53
CA ASP A 142 5.02 -2.72 13.97
C ASP A 142 6.24 -2.09 14.66
N LEU A 143 5.96 -1.30 15.69
CA LEU A 143 6.97 -0.61 16.47
C LEU A 143 7.19 -1.31 17.81
N ILE A 144 8.45 -1.66 18.07
CA ILE A 144 8.91 -2.21 19.34
C ILE A 144 9.43 -1.05 20.19
N GLU A 145 8.69 -0.73 21.26
CA GLU A 145 9.16 0.19 22.27
C GLU A 145 10.14 -0.50 23.23
N THR A 146 11.34 0.08 23.35
CA THR A 146 12.33 -0.39 24.31
C THR A 146 11.87 -0.03 25.73
N LYS A 147 11.50 -1.03 26.54
CA LYS A 147 11.17 -0.86 27.99
C LYS A 147 12.36 -0.31 28.76
#